data_AF-A0A371FQF2-F1
#
_entry.id   AF-A0A371FQF2-F1
#
_cell.length_a   1.000
_cell.length_b   1.000
_cell.length_c   1.000
_cell.angle_alpha   90.00
_cell.angle_beta   90.00
_cell.angle_gamma   90.00
#
_symmetry.space_group_name_H-M   'P 1'
#
loop_
_entity.id
_entity.type
_entity.pdbx_description
1 polymer ?
#
loop_
_entity_poly.entity_id
_entity_poly.type
_entity_poly.pdbx_seq_one_letter_code
_entity_poly.pdbx_strand_id
1 'polypeptide(L)'
;MWRRPRPVSGYLRRFSTAVRRRAEDEGAWLYSSEWWGSDSDDGHTVLRSTSGKGNGVVSVVAYPSSRPSRMHWSGIERRLQQRCEEVDPGYGDGGKLRVLGYQWRVLRFNDVTRQSTAKVMATYRENMPGIVYLMQQPHCLAVPYVKSMVSAGLTTIASCNFDIISALQGKKNMHILCIGHGGGSLPLFLASKIQGATVHVVEIDPLVISASIRAMGFPAFSFKTQSGNRTAAKPDIIDEIMWKGIHERIYLYEADAEEFIVNNTNLYDMIFVDAYDGEDIFPHKLWDPDSLFLKALSNRLHPKHGTVVVNLHSDSDNLNHDGSFPSAFEQVLPMGKYVSQVCRSYKDVLVGKGGSGLAFTVAVPWVCNTSLIVCRGFGIDGEYLNRDFVFNTLISKSLELEHVMDLPFSCLEYTKR
;
A
#
# COMPACT_ATOMS: atom_id res chain seq x y z
N MET A 1 4.97 61.50 -23.95
CA MET A 1 6.01 60.72 -24.67
C MET A 1 6.29 59.47 -23.87
N TRP A 2 6.11 58.30 -24.48
CA TRP A 2 5.92 57.01 -23.83
C TRP A 2 7.25 56.32 -23.48
N ARG A 3 7.35 55.69 -22.31
CA ARG A 3 8.25 54.53 -22.09
C ARG A 3 7.41 53.35 -21.63
N ARG A 4 7.29 52.36 -22.50
CA ARG A 4 6.63 51.06 -22.26
C ARG A 4 7.47 50.18 -21.33
N PRO A 5 6.88 49.51 -20.33
CA PRO A 5 7.45 48.28 -19.78
C PRO A 5 7.04 47.07 -20.64
N ARG A 6 7.97 46.13 -20.80
CA ARG A 6 7.76 44.82 -21.44
C ARG A 6 6.86 43.94 -20.55
N PRO A 7 5.99 43.09 -21.12
CA PRO A 7 5.28 42.08 -20.34
C PRO A 7 6.16 40.85 -20.15
N VAL A 8 6.47 40.49 -18.91
CA VAL A 8 6.93 39.14 -18.57
C VAL A 8 5.68 38.31 -18.31
N SER A 9 5.32 37.50 -19.30
CA SER A 9 4.25 36.51 -19.22
C SER A 9 4.66 35.37 -18.27
N GLY A 10 4.29 35.48 -16.99
CA GLY A 10 4.33 34.38 -16.05
C GLY A 10 2.95 33.74 -15.93
N TYR A 11 2.74 32.60 -16.60
CA TYR A 11 1.60 31.73 -16.39
C TYR A 11 1.66 31.06 -15.01
N LEU A 12 1.42 31.83 -13.94
CA LEU A 12 0.99 31.26 -12.66
C LEU A 12 -0.49 30.92 -12.81
N ARG A 13 -0.78 29.69 -13.25
CA ARG A 13 -2.11 29.10 -13.04
C ARG A 13 -2.37 29.11 -11.54
N ARG A 14 -3.21 30.06 -11.10
CA ARG A 14 -3.84 30.04 -9.78
C ARG A 14 -4.53 28.69 -9.62
N PHE A 15 -3.94 27.80 -8.83
CA PHE A 15 -4.66 26.64 -8.32
C PHE A 15 -5.77 27.18 -7.42
N SER A 16 -7.01 27.03 -7.88
CA SER A 16 -8.21 27.38 -7.13
C SER A 16 -8.21 26.64 -5.80
N THR A 17 -8.33 27.37 -4.69
CA THR A 17 -8.53 26.84 -3.34
C THR A 17 -9.97 26.34 -3.10
N ALA A 18 -10.68 25.98 -4.16
CA ALA A 18 -11.98 25.34 -4.04
C ALA A 18 -11.79 24.05 -3.23
N VAL A 19 -12.26 24.05 -1.98
CA VAL A 19 -12.34 22.89 -1.11
C VAL A 19 -13.26 21.89 -1.79
N ARG A 20 -12.69 21.04 -2.64
CA ARG A 20 -13.40 19.94 -3.27
C ARG A 20 -13.84 19.02 -2.15
N ARG A 21 -15.11 18.62 -2.14
CA ARG A 21 -15.58 17.54 -1.27
C ARG A 21 -14.83 16.28 -1.67
N ARG A 22 -13.80 15.90 -0.90
CA ARG A 22 -13.11 14.60 -1.03
C ARG A 22 -14.13 13.50 -0.77
N ALA A 23 -13.93 12.34 -1.40
CA ALA A 23 -14.63 11.14 -0.96
C ALA A 23 -14.31 10.90 0.53
N GLU A 24 -15.27 10.37 1.27
CA GLU A 24 -15.06 10.06 2.68
C GLU A 24 -13.94 9.01 2.81
N ASP A 25 -12.91 9.32 3.60
CA ASP A 25 -11.86 8.36 3.93
C ASP A 25 -12.36 7.41 5.01
N GLU A 26 -13.01 6.33 4.55
CA GLU A 26 -13.52 5.28 5.43
C GLU A 26 -12.41 4.60 6.26
N GLY A 27 -11.14 4.73 5.86
CA GLY A 27 -9.96 4.25 6.59
C GLY A 27 -9.23 5.34 7.35
N ALA A 28 -9.84 6.51 7.57
CA ALA A 28 -9.21 7.60 8.32
C ALA A 28 -8.92 7.18 9.76
N TRP A 29 -7.79 7.63 10.31
CA TRP A 29 -7.38 7.31 11.69
C TRP A 29 -8.44 7.65 12.75
N LEU A 30 -9.33 8.62 12.47
CA LEU A 30 -10.42 8.98 13.37
C LEU A 30 -11.42 7.84 13.63
N TYR A 31 -11.50 6.86 12.71
CA TYR A 31 -12.34 5.66 12.84
C TYR A 31 -11.59 4.47 13.44
N SER A 32 -10.33 4.66 13.87
CA SER A 32 -9.48 3.60 14.42
C SER A 32 -10.15 2.81 15.54
N SER A 33 -10.97 3.42 16.39
CA SER A 33 -11.70 2.67 17.43
C SER A 33 -12.53 1.50 16.88
N GLU A 34 -13.05 1.60 15.65
CA GLU A 34 -13.82 0.52 15.01
C GLU A 34 -12.99 -0.71 14.65
N TRP A 35 -11.66 -0.59 14.59
CA TRP A 35 -10.79 -1.72 14.23
C TRP A 35 -9.58 -1.91 15.14
N TRP A 36 -9.39 -1.05 16.13
CA TRP A 36 -8.52 -1.32 17.27
C TRP A 36 -9.24 -2.12 18.35
N GLY A 37 -10.58 -2.09 18.36
CA GLY A 37 -11.42 -2.54 19.46
C GLY A 37 -11.51 -1.48 20.56
N SER A 38 -12.65 -1.43 21.26
CA SER A 38 -12.81 -0.68 22.52
C SER A 38 -12.55 -1.60 23.72
N ASP A 39 -12.47 -1.03 24.92
CA ASP A 39 -12.34 -1.77 26.18
C ASP A 39 -13.46 -2.80 26.43
N SER A 40 -14.54 -2.77 25.65
CA SER A 40 -15.66 -3.71 25.68
C SER A 40 -15.49 -4.96 24.79
N ASP A 41 -14.35 -5.10 24.08
CA ASP A 41 -14.00 -6.18 23.14
C ASP A 41 -15.17 -6.78 22.33
N ASP A 42 -15.72 -5.98 21.41
CA ASP A 42 -16.73 -6.42 20.43
C ASP A 42 -16.12 -7.23 19.26
N GLY A 43 -14.87 -7.68 19.42
CA GLY A 43 -14.12 -8.41 18.40
C GLY A 43 -14.49 -9.90 18.36
N HIS A 44 -14.57 -10.46 17.15
CA HIS A 44 -14.77 -11.90 16.97
C HIS A 44 -13.62 -12.51 16.17
N THR A 45 -12.90 -13.44 16.78
CA THR A 45 -11.85 -14.21 16.09
C THR A 45 -12.49 -15.12 15.04
N VAL A 46 -12.18 -14.86 13.77
CA VAL A 46 -12.72 -15.63 12.63
C VAL A 46 -11.70 -16.58 12.02
N LEU A 47 -10.42 -16.42 12.38
CA LEU A 47 -9.35 -17.32 12.04
C LEU A 47 -8.31 -17.27 13.14
N ARG A 48 -7.80 -18.44 13.54
CA ARG A 48 -6.66 -18.56 14.45
C ARG A 48 -5.93 -19.86 14.16
N SER A 49 -4.63 -19.78 13.94
CA SER A 49 -3.79 -20.97 13.75
C SER A 49 -2.33 -20.65 14.06
N THR A 50 -1.50 -21.67 14.18
CA THR A 50 -0.07 -21.52 14.46
C THR A 50 0.72 -21.62 13.17
N SER A 51 1.56 -20.62 12.90
CA SER A 51 2.44 -20.54 11.75
C SER A 51 3.58 -21.55 11.84
N GLY A 52 3.89 -22.19 10.71
CA GLY A 52 5.10 -23.01 10.54
C GLY A 52 6.33 -22.21 10.08
N LYS A 53 6.23 -20.88 9.96
CA LYS A 53 7.26 -20.00 9.39
C LYS A 53 7.81 -18.96 10.37
N GLY A 54 7.55 -19.12 11.67
CA GLY A 54 8.11 -18.26 12.72
C GLY A 54 7.27 -17.04 13.10
N ASN A 55 6.07 -16.86 12.51
CA ASN A 55 5.14 -15.79 12.89
C ASN A 55 4.31 -16.11 14.15
N GLY A 56 4.62 -17.21 14.83
CA GLY A 56 3.90 -17.67 16.01
C GLY A 56 2.42 -17.94 15.73
N VAL A 57 1.51 -17.36 16.52
CA VAL A 57 0.06 -17.51 16.28
C VAL A 57 -0.45 -16.43 15.33
N VAL A 58 -1.01 -16.84 14.19
CA VAL A 58 -1.70 -15.93 13.27
C VAL A 58 -3.19 -15.94 13.57
N SER A 59 -3.76 -14.77 13.88
CA SER A 59 -5.19 -14.60 14.10
C SER A 59 -5.78 -13.47 13.28
N VAL A 60 -7.06 -13.60 12.92
CA VAL A 60 -7.85 -12.53 12.29
C VAL A 60 -9.06 -12.26 13.16
N VAL A 61 -9.15 -11.03 13.67
CA VAL A 61 -10.29 -10.55 14.46
C VAL A 61 -11.18 -9.67 13.59
N ALA A 62 -12.48 -9.89 13.68
CA ALA A 62 -13.51 -9.15 12.98
C ALA A 62 -14.15 -8.12 13.89
N TYR A 63 -14.29 -6.90 13.40
CA TYR A 63 -15.03 -5.83 14.07
C TYR A 63 -16.08 -5.26 13.11
N PRO A 64 -17.25 -4.80 13.59
CA PRO A 64 -18.22 -4.13 12.74
C PRO A 64 -17.65 -2.84 12.16
N SER A 65 -17.97 -2.52 10.91
CA SER A 65 -17.68 -1.21 10.33
C SER A 65 -18.97 -0.39 10.21
N SER A 66 -18.91 0.89 10.62
CA SER A 66 -20.06 1.79 10.50
C SER A 66 -20.27 2.32 9.07
N ARG A 67 -19.27 2.12 8.20
CA ARG A 67 -19.23 2.64 6.83
C ARG A 67 -19.14 1.52 5.78
N PRO A 68 -19.65 1.74 4.56
CA PRO A 68 -20.64 2.74 4.24
C PRO A 68 -21.95 2.48 5.01
N SER A 69 -22.71 3.54 5.29
CA SER A 69 -24.00 3.38 5.98
C SER A 69 -24.98 2.54 5.15
N ARG A 70 -25.95 1.89 5.82
CA ARG A 70 -26.95 1.01 5.16
C ARG A 70 -27.69 1.69 4.00
N MET A 71 -27.85 3.02 4.05
CA MET A 71 -28.48 3.81 2.99
C MET A 71 -27.77 3.66 1.64
N HIS A 72 -26.45 3.40 1.64
CA HIS A 72 -25.64 3.29 0.43
C HIS A 72 -25.56 1.86 -0.13
N TRP A 73 -25.99 0.84 0.64
CA TRP A 73 -25.83 -0.56 0.25
C TRP A 73 -26.61 -0.88 -1.02
N SER A 74 -27.81 -0.32 -1.20
CA SER A 74 -28.62 -0.49 -2.41
C SER A 74 -27.92 0.01 -3.69
N GLY A 75 -27.05 1.02 -3.59
CA GLY A 75 -26.23 1.48 -4.72
C GLY A 75 -25.14 0.48 -5.09
N ILE A 76 -24.55 -0.16 -4.07
CA ILE A 76 -23.49 -1.15 -4.22
C ILE A 76 -24.07 -2.47 -4.76
N GLU A 77 -25.21 -2.93 -4.23
CA GLU A 77 -25.94 -4.09 -4.75
C GLU A 77 -26.32 -3.92 -6.22
N ARG A 78 -26.81 -2.73 -6.62
CA ARG A 78 -27.09 -2.45 -8.04
C ARG A 78 -25.84 -2.52 -8.91
N ARG A 79 -24.71 -2.01 -8.43
CA ARG A 79 -23.44 -2.10 -9.18
C ARG A 79 -22.96 -3.54 -9.32
N LEU A 80 -23.07 -4.36 -8.26
CA LEU A 80 -22.75 -5.78 -8.33
C LEU A 80 -23.68 -6.50 -9.32
N GLN A 81 -24.97 -6.19 -9.28
CA GLN A 81 -25.95 -6.76 -10.20
C GLN A 81 -25.65 -6.42 -11.67
N GLN A 82 -25.28 -5.16 -11.96
CA GLN A 82 -24.84 -4.77 -13.31
C GLN A 82 -23.62 -5.58 -13.77
N ARG A 83 -22.66 -5.84 -12.88
CA ARG A 83 -21.50 -6.68 -13.21
C ARG A 83 -21.87 -8.14 -13.43
N CYS A 84 -22.82 -8.69 -12.67
CA CYS A 84 -23.34 -10.03 -12.93
C CYS A 84 -23.88 -10.13 -14.36
N GLU A 85 -24.66 -9.14 -14.80
CA GLU A 85 -25.24 -9.08 -16.15
C GLU A 85 -24.17 -8.87 -17.25
N GLU A 86 -23.10 -8.11 -16.95
CA GLU A 86 -21.94 -7.94 -17.85
C GLU A 86 -21.15 -9.24 -18.04
N VAL A 87 -20.94 -10.02 -16.97
CA VAL A 87 -20.09 -11.23 -16.98
C VAL A 87 -20.83 -12.44 -17.53
N ASP A 88 -22.10 -12.63 -17.17
CA ASP A 88 -22.88 -13.79 -17.58
C ASP A 88 -24.38 -13.41 -17.72
N PRO A 89 -24.84 -13.11 -18.96
CA PRO A 89 -26.23 -12.80 -19.24
C PRO A 89 -27.16 -13.97 -18.90
N GLY A 90 -27.84 -13.89 -17.76
CA GLY A 90 -28.67 -14.97 -17.18
C GLY A 90 -28.27 -15.34 -15.75
N TYR A 91 -27.11 -14.89 -15.27
CA TYR A 91 -26.70 -15.07 -13.88
C TYR A 91 -27.70 -14.44 -12.88
N GLY A 92 -28.41 -13.38 -13.29
CA GLY A 92 -29.45 -12.73 -12.49
C GLY A 92 -30.66 -13.61 -12.17
N ASP A 93 -30.93 -14.65 -12.97
CA ASP A 93 -32.08 -15.55 -12.78
C ASP A 93 -31.91 -16.45 -11.54
N GLY A 94 -30.67 -16.66 -11.12
CA GLY A 94 -30.35 -17.34 -9.86
C GLY A 94 -30.38 -16.41 -8.64
N GLY A 95 -31.14 -15.33 -8.62
CA GLY A 95 -31.27 -14.44 -7.46
C GLY A 95 -30.13 -13.43 -7.28
N LYS A 96 -30.44 -12.32 -6.60
CA LYS A 96 -29.57 -11.14 -6.53
C LYS A 96 -28.48 -11.29 -5.48
N LEU A 97 -27.35 -10.62 -5.69
CA LEU A 97 -26.34 -10.43 -4.65
C LEU A 97 -26.79 -9.34 -3.68
N ARG A 98 -26.76 -9.67 -2.38
CA ARG A 98 -27.15 -8.78 -1.29
C ARG A 98 -25.97 -8.52 -0.37
N VAL A 99 -25.88 -7.30 0.13
CA VAL A 99 -24.89 -6.92 1.14
C VAL A 99 -25.39 -7.39 2.50
N LEU A 100 -24.58 -8.21 3.16
CA LEU A 100 -24.81 -8.63 4.55
C LEU A 100 -24.29 -7.57 5.53
N GLY A 101 -23.14 -6.98 5.21
CA GLY A 101 -22.55 -5.90 5.99
C GLY A 101 -21.08 -5.65 5.68
N TYR A 102 -20.48 -4.74 6.44
CA TYR A 102 -19.08 -4.37 6.37
C TYR A 102 -18.40 -4.62 7.70
N GLN A 103 -17.19 -5.14 7.63
CA GLN A 103 -16.38 -5.45 8.80
C GLN A 103 -14.94 -5.02 8.58
N TRP A 104 -14.30 -4.60 9.66
CA TRP A 104 -12.86 -4.53 9.73
C TRP A 104 -12.31 -5.90 10.07
N ARG A 105 -11.22 -6.28 9.41
CA ARG A 105 -10.49 -7.53 9.63
C ARG A 105 -9.06 -7.17 10.01
N VAL A 106 -8.64 -7.61 11.19
CA VAL A 106 -7.34 -7.27 11.75
C VAL A 106 -6.52 -8.53 11.89
N LEU A 107 -5.46 -8.63 11.08
CA LEU A 107 -4.46 -9.68 11.15
C LEU A 107 -3.49 -9.38 12.29
N ARG A 108 -3.26 -10.36 13.17
CA ARG A 108 -2.33 -10.26 14.30
C ARG A 108 -1.38 -11.45 14.34
N PHE A 109 -0.18 -11.20 14.83
CA PHE A 109 0.75 -12.23 15.29
C PHE A 109 0.76 -12.27 16.82
N ASN A 110 0.80 -13.48 17.37
CA ASN A 110 0.83 -13.76 18.80
C ASN A 110 -0.28 -13.06 19.59
N ASP A 111 -1.41 -12.77 18.93
CA ASP A 111 -2.56 -12.02 19.44
C ASP A 111 -2.25 -10.57 19.88
N VAL A 112 -0.99 -10.11 19.73
CA VAL A 112 -0.48 -8.80 20.19
C VAL A 112 -0.08 -7.90 19.03
N THR A 113 0.80 -8.39 18.15
CA THR A 113 1.40 -7.57 17.09
C THR A 113 0.41 -7.39 15.95
N ARG A 114 -0.08 -6.17 15.74
CA ARG A 114 -0.99 -5.84 14.63
C ARG A 114 -0.20 -5.75 13.33
N GLN A 115 -0.46 -6.67 12.43
CA GLN A 115 0.26 -6.77 11.16
C GLN A 115 -0.48 -6.07 10.03
N SER A 116 -1.82 -6.19 9.98
CA SER A 116 -2.59 -5.58 8.89
C SER A 116 -4.04 -5.35 9.27
N THR A 117 -4.62 -4.29 8.73
CA THR A 117 -6.07 -4.04 8.80
C THR A 117 -6.63 -3.91 7.39
N ALA A 118 -7.72 -4.63 7.14
CA ALA A 118 -8.48 -4.55 5.91
C ALA A 118 -9.96 -4.31 6.19
N LYS A 119 -10.61 -3.55 5.33
CA LYS A 119 -12.07 -3.45 5.31
C LYS A 119 -12.64 -4.50 4.37
N VAL A 120 -13.68 -5.20 4.79
CA VAL A 120 -14.29 -6.30 4.02
C VAL A 120 -15.79 -6.10 3.93
N MET A 121 -16.32 -6.24 2.72
CA MET A 121 -17.74 -6.38 2.46
C MET A 121 -18.10 -7.86 2.45
N ALA A 122 -19.14 -8.24 3.19
CA ALA A 122 -19.74 -9.57 3.11
C ALA A 122 -21.01 -9.49 2.25
N THR A 123 -21.14 -10.42 1.31
CA THR A 123 -22.32 -10.53 0.44
C THR A 123 -22.79 -11.98 0.38
N TYR A 124 -24.05 -12.18 0.03
CA TYR A 124 -24.61 -13.51 -0.23
C TYR A 124 -25.55 -13.45 -1.41
N ARG A 125 -25.90 -14.61 -1.96
CA ARG A 125 -26.89 -14.71 -3.04
C ARG A 125 -28.25 -15.10 -2.46
N GLU A 126 -29.32 -14.41 -2.83
CA GLU A 126 -30.66 -14.62 -2.23
C GLU A 126 -31.14 -16.08 -2.28
N ASN A 127 -30.83 -16.81 -3.36
CA ASN A 127 -31.22 -18.22 -3.51
C ASN A 127 -30.28 -19.20 -2.79
N MET A 128 -29.11 -18.74 -2.31
CA MET A 128 -28.10 -19.53 -1.60
C MET A 128 -27.59 -18.77 -0.37
N PRO A 129 -28.46 -18.49 0.62
CA PRO A 129 -28.11 -17.65 1.76
C PRO A 129 -27.02 -18.25 2.67
N GLY A 130 -26.75 -19.55 2.58
CA GLY A 130 -25.68 -20.22 3.33
C GLY A 130 -24.26 -19.96 2.80
N ILE A 131 -24.11 -19.35 1.62
CA ILE A 131 -22.81 -19.06 1.01
C ILE A 131 -22.54 -17.56 1.08
N VAL A 132 -21.45 -17.20 1.78
CA VAL A 132 -21.02 -15.81 1.96
C VAL A 132 -19.74 -15.56 1.17
N TYR A 133 -19.76 -14.50 0.37
CA TYR A 133 -18.61 -14.01 -0.38
C TYR A 133 -18.03 -12.78 0.31
N LEU A 134 -16.71 -12.81 0.52
CA LEU A 134 -15.97 -11.71 1.14
C LEU A 134 -15.20 -10.94 0.06
N MET A 135 -15.31 -9.62 0.10
CA MET A 135 -14.57 -8.73 -0.79
C MET A 135 -13.88 -7.64 0.02
N GLN A 136 -12.55 -7.72 0.09
CA GLN A 136 -11.72 -6.63 0.60
C GLN A 136 -11.99 -5.33 -0.19
N GLN A 137 -12.11 -4.22 0.51
CA GLN A 137 -12.42 -2.92 -0.09
C GLN A 137 -11.12 -2.23 -0.54
N PRO A 138 -10.80 -2.24 -1.84
CA PRO A 138 -9.47 -1.87 -2.33
C PRO A 138 -9.13 -0.39 -2.16
N HIS A 139 -10.13 0.48 -2.00
CA HIS A 139 -9.97 1.92 -1.84
C HIS A 139 -9.66 2.33 -0.40
N CYS A 140 -9.75 1.39 0.55
CA CYS A 140 -9.66 1.68 1.97
C CYS A 140 -8.30 1.25 2.53
N LEU A 141 -7.45 2.23 2.81
CA LEU A 141 -6.19 2.01 3.53
C LEU A 141 -6.36 2.49 4.97
N ALA A 142 -6.40 1.56 5.93
CA ALA A 142 -6.71 1.89 7.31
C ALA A 142 -5.48 2.41 8.08
N VAL A 143 -4.34 1.72 7.94
CA VAL A 143 -3.15 2.02 8.75
C VAL A 143 -2.36 3.17 8.11
N PRO A 144 -2.02 4.25 8.86
CA PRO A 144 -1.38 5.44 8.31
C PRO A 144 -0.07 5.19 7.57
N TYR A 145 0.74 4.21 8.00
CA TYR A 145 2.03 3.93 7.34
C TYR A 145 1.84 3.47 5.90
N VAL A 146 0.76 2.73 5.60
CA VAL A 146 0.45 2.28 4.23
C VAL A 146 0.08 3.47 3.35
N LYS A 147 -0.71 4.43 3.88
CA LYS A 147 -0.99 5.71 3.21
C LYS A 147 0.29 6.50 2.96
N SER A 148 1.23 6.46 3.91
CA SER A 148 2.51 7.13 3.78
C SER A 148 3.38 6.53 2.68
N MET A 149 3.57 5.21 2.68
CA MET A 149 4.32 4.51 1.65
C MET A 149 3.77 4.80 0.25
N VAL A 150 2.45 4.68 0.07
CA VAL A 150 1.78 4.95 -1.21
C VAL A 150 1.98 6.41 -1.62
N SER A 151 1.73 7.36 -0.72
CA SER A 151 1.79 8.79 -1.02
C SER A 151 3.20 9.23 -1.37
N ALA A 152 4.18 8.94 -0.52
CA ALA A 152 5.57 9.34 -0.71
C ALA A 152 6.18 8.60 -1.91
N GLY A 153 5.91 7.31 -2.05
CA GLY A 153 6.40 6.51 -3.16
C GLY A 153 5.88 6.94 -4.51
N LEU A 154 4.55 7.06 -4.68
CA LEU A 154 3.96 7.47 -5.96
C LEU A 154 4.32 8.90 -6.33
N THR A 155 4.38 9.81 -5.35
CA THR A 155 4.85 11.18 -5.56
C THR A 155 6.30 11.22 -6.05
N THR A 156 7.15 10.36 -5.49
CA THR A 156 8.56 10.28 -5.89
C THR A 156 8.71 9.75 -7.30
N ILE A 157 8.08 8.63 -7.65
CA ILE A 157 8.20 8.09 -9.01
C ILE A 157 7.63 9.04 -10.07
N ALA A 158 6.55 9.77 -9.75
CA ALA A 158 5.99 10.84 -10.59
C ALA A 158 6.95 12.03 -10.76
N SER A 159 7.92 12.18 -9.86
CA SER A 159 8.99 13.17 -9.94
C SER A 159 10.24 12.63 -10.66
N CYS A 160 10.33 11.32 -10.91
CA CYS A 160 11.49 10.66 -11.52
C CYS A 160 11.36 10.43 -13.04
N ASN A 161 10.69 11.34 -13.77
CA ASN A 161 10.46 11.23 -15.22
C ASN A 161 9.69 9.95 -15.68
N PHE A 162 9.03 9.25 -14.75
CA PHE A 162 8.10 8.19 -15.11
C PHE A 162 6.74 8.78 -15.47
N ASP A 163 6.22 8.42 -16.65
CA ASP A 163 4.86 8.77 -17.07
C ASP A 163 3.80 7.97 -16.27
N ILE A 164 3.58 8.40 -15.04
CA ILE A 164 2.62 7.81 -14.10
C ILE A 164 1.18 7.99 -14.59
N ILE A 165 0.86 9.08 -15.30
CA ILE A 165 -0.51 9.35 -15.76
C ILE A 165 -0.93 8.31 -16.80
N SER A 166 -0.06 7.95 -17.73
CA SER A 166 -0.33 6.87 -18.67
C SER A 166 -0.48 5.51 -17.97
N ALA A 167 0.26 5.26 -16.89
CA ALA A 167 0.10 4.04 -16.11
C ALA A 167 -1.23 3.99 -15.35
N LEU A 168 -1.67 5.11 -14.78
CA LEU A 168 -2.99 5.22 -14.13
C LEU A 168 -4.15 4.91 -15.11
N GLN A 169 -4.00 5.30 -16.37
CA GLN A 169 -4.97 5.07 -17.44
C GLN A 169 -4.83 3.72 -18.16
N GLY A 170 -3.89 2.85 -17.74
CA GLY A 170 -3.66 1.56 -18.38
C GLY A 170 -2.98 1.63 -19.75
N LYS A 171 -2.49 2.81 -20.16
CA LYS A 171 -1.81 3.03 -21.44
C LYS A 171 -0.32 2.67 -21.40
N LYS A 172 0.24 2.57 -20.20
CA LYS A 172 1.63 2.19 -19.95
C LYS A 172 1.68 1.16 -18.84
N ASN A 173 2.50 0.13 -19.02
CA ASN A 173 2.71 -0.86 -17.98
C ASN A 173 3.57 -0.29 -16.85
N MET A 174 3.23 -0.66 -15.62
CA MET A 174 4.01 -0.37 -14.42
C MET A 174 4.22 -1.68 -13.64
N HIS A 175 5.47 -2.09 -13.46
CA HIS A 175 5.80 -3.29 -12.69
C HIS A 175 6.09 -2.90 -11.24
N ILE A 176 5.28 -3.45 -10.34
CA ILE A 176 5.37 -3.19 -8.91
C ILE A 176 5.66 -4.50 -8.17
N LEU A 177 6.60 -4.47 -7.24
CA LEU A 177 6.85 -5.55 -6.28
C LEU A 177 6.43 -5.12 -4.88
N CYS A 178 5.67 -5.93 -4.18
CA CYS A 178 5.38 -5.79 -2.76
C CYS A 178 6.00 -6.98 -2.01
N ILE A 179 6.93 -6.72 -1.11
CA ILE A 179 7.53 -7.71 -0.21
C ILE A 179 6.87 -7.58 1.15
N GLY A 180 6.26 -8.66 1.62
CA GLY A 180 5.32 -8.65 2.74
C GLY A 180 3.91 -8.40 2.25
N HIS A 181 3.05 -9.43 2.39
CA HIS A 181 1.66 -9.35 1.94
C HIS A 181 0.73 -8.86 3.04
N GLY A 182 0.94 -9.39 4.26
CA GLY A 182 0.05 -9.16 5.38
C GLY A 182 -1.40 -9.49 5.01
N GLY A 183 -2.30 -8.50 5.13
CA GLY A 183 -3.70 -8.62 4.74
C GLY A 183 -4.01 -8.35 3.27
N GLY A 184 -3.03 -7.90 2.47
CA GLY A 184 -3.18 -7.62 1.04
C GLY A 184 -3.71 -6.23 0.66
N SER A 185 -3.94 -5.33 1.63
CA SER A 185 -4.50 -3.99 1.37
C SER A 185 -3.63 -3.15 0.43
N LEU A 186 -2.30 -3.16 0.59
CA LEU A 186 -1.37 -2.40 -0.26
C LEU A 186 -1.39 -2.87 -1.73
N PRO A 187 -1.10 -4.15 -2.05
CA PRO A 187 -1.08 -4.58 -3.45
C PRO A 187 -2.44 -4.47 -4.11
N LEU A 188 -3.53 -4.72 -3.37
CA LEU A 188 -4.88 -4.58 -3.90
C LEU A 188 -5.21 -3.11 -4.22
N PHE A 189 -4.84 -2.18 -3.34
CA PHE A 189 -5.01 -0.76 -3.58
C PHE A 189 -4.27 -0.32 -4.85
N LEU A 190 -2.98 -0.68 -4.97
CA LEU A 190 -2.14 -0.31 -6.11
C LEU A 190 -2.72 -0.83 -7.42
N ALA A 191 -3.10 -2.11 -7.48
CA ALA A 191 -3.74 -2.67 -8.65
C ALA A 191 -5.07 -1.96 -8.96
N SER A 192 -5.89 -1.64 -7.95
CA SER A 192 -7.18 -0.98 -8.18
C SER A 192 -7.06 0.45 -8.72
N LYS A 193 -6.04 1.19 -8.28
CA LYS A 193 -5.86 2.61 -8.63
C LYS A 193 -4.99 2.82 -9.87
N ILE A 194 -4.10 1.88 -10.19
CA ILE A 194 -3.19 1.97 -11.32
C ILE A 194 -3.56 0.88 -12.33
N GLN A 195 -4.34 1.25 -13.36
CA GLN A 195 -4.89 0.27 -14.32
C GLN A 195 -3.79 -0.47 -15.10
N GLY A 196 -2.66 0.19 -15.36
CA GLY A 196 -1.50 -0.40 -16.03
C GLY A 196 -0.55 -1.15 -15.11
N ALA A 197 -0.86 -1.25 -13.81
CA ALA A 197 0.02 -1.96 -12.88
C ALA A 197 -0.10 -3.47 -13.02
N THR A 198 1.06 -4.13 -13.05
CA THR A 198 1.26 -5.55 -12.76
C THR A 198 1.94 -5.63 -11.39
N VAL A 199 1.26 -6.22 -10.42
CA VAL A 199 1.69 -6.24 -9.02
C VAL A 199 2.12 -7.65 -8.64
N HIS A 200 3.42 -7.85 -8.41
CA HIS A 200 3.96 -9.06 -7.81
C HIS A 200 3.99 -8.87 -6.29
N VAL A 201 3.56 -9.87 -5.53
CA VAL A 201 3.51 -9.85 -4.08
C VAL A 201 4.21 -11.10 -3.55
N VAL A 202 5.06 -10.93 -2.56
CA VAL A 202 5.82 -12.04 -1.96
C VAL A 202 5.49 -12.12 -0.48
N GLU A 203 5.06 -13.31 -0.06
CA GLU A 203 4.77 -13.65 1.34
C GLU A 203 5.44 -14.97 1.69
N ILE A 204 6.13 -15.00 2.82
CA ILE A 204 6.87 -16.19 3.25
C ILE A 204 5.96 -17.20 3.96
N ASP A 205 4.88 -16.71 4.58
CA ASP A 205 4.01 -17.52 5.42
C ASP A 205 2.70 -17.91 4.71
N PRO A 206 2.51 -19.19 4.34
CA PRO A 206 1.27 -19.66 3.73
C PRO A 206 0.04 -19.46 4.62
N LEU A 207 0.21 -19.40 5.95
CA LEU A 207 -0.89 -19.13 6.86
C LEU A 207 -1.36 -17.66 6.75
N VAL A 208 -0.45 -16.71 6.53
CA VAL A 208 -0.79 -15.30 6.27
C VAL A 208 -1.53 -15.17 4.95
N ILE A 209 -1.05 -15.85 3.89
CA ILE A 209 -1.74 -15.94 2.59
C ILE A 209 -3.16 -16.49 2.78
N SER A 210 -3.29 -17.62 3.45
CA SER A 210 -4.58 -18.27 3.74
C SER A 210 -5.52 -17.34 4.53
N ALA A 211 -5.00 -16.63 5.54
CA ALA A 211 -5.76 -15.68 6.34
C ALA A 211 -6.26 -14.50 5.50
N SER A 212 -5.40 -13.93 4.64
CA SER A 212 -5.76 -12.82 3.77
C SER A 212 -6.89 -13.19 2.80
N ILE A 213 -6.85 -14.39 2.22
CA ILE A 213 -7.84 -14.86 1.25
C ILE A 213 -9.14 -15.22 1.97
N ARG A 214 -9.07 -16.09 2.99
CA ARG A 214 -10.25 -16.72 3.60
C ARG A 214 -10.96 -15.82 4.60
N ALA A 215 -10.23 -14.99 5.34
CA ALA A 215 -10.80 -14.18 6.42
C ALA A 215 -10.80 -12.68 6.11
N MET A 216 -9.91 -12.21 5.23
CA MET A 216 -9.79 -10.79 4.88
C MET A 216 -10.28 -10.46 3.46
N GLY A 217 -10.82 -11.44 2.73
CA GLY A 217 -11.48 -11.24 1.43
C GLY A 217 -10.53 -10.80 0.31
N PHE A 218 -9.25 -11.16 0.39
CA PHE A 218 -8.30 -10.95 -0.70
C PHE A 218 -8.59 -11.94 -1.86
N PRO A 219 -8.47 -11.51 -3.14
CA PRO A 219 -8.81 -12.35 -4.29
C PRO A 219 -7.96 -13.64 -4.37
N ALA A 220 -8.61 -14.79 -4.23
CA ALA A 220 -7.97 -16.11 -4.25
C ALA A 220 -7.25 -16.40 -5.58
N PHE A 221 -7.85 -15.98 -6.70
CA PHE A 221 -7.27 -16.18 -8.04
C PHE A 221 -5.88 -15.57 -8.21
N SER A 222 -5.52 -14.56 -7.42
CA SER A 222 -4.22 -13.88 -7.46
C SER A 222 -3.08 -14.78 -6.98
N PHE A 223 -3.38 -15.84 -6.24
CA PHE A 223 -2.38 -16.76 -5.69
C PHE A 223 -1.71 -17.61 -6.78
N LYS A 224 -0.38 -17.71 -6.70
CA LYS A 224 0.47 -18.50 -7.56
C LYS A 224 0.98 -19.72 -6.80
N THR A 225 0.87 -20.88 -7.45
CA THR A 225 1.48 -22.12 -6.97
C THR A 225 3.00 -22.02 -7.01
N GLN A 226 3.70 -22.94 -6.35
CA GLN A 226 5.17 -23.04 -6.38
C GLN A 226 5.74 -23.18 -7.81
N SER A 227 4.95 -23.70 -8.76
CA SER A 227 5.30 -23.76 -10.19
C SER A 227 5.13 -22.44 -10.94
N GLY A 228 4.72 -21.35 -10.28
CA GLY A 228 4.49 -20.03 -10.87
C GLY A 228 3.16 -19.88 -11.63
N ASN A 229 2.34 -20.93 -11.66
CA ASN A 229 1.04 -20.93 -12.33
C ASN A 229 -0.08 -20.54 -11.36
N ARG A 230 -1.21 -20.05 -11.89
CA ARG A 230 -2.41 -19.88 -11.07
C ARG A 230 -3.00 -21.26 -10.77
N THR A 231 -3.68 -21.39 -9.63
CA THR A 231 -4.37 -22.64 -9.26
C THR A 231 -5.47 -23.01 -10.26
N ALA A 232 -6.13 -22.01 -10.83
CA ALA A 232 -7.11 -22.15 -11.90
C ALA A 232 -6.62 -21.42 -13.18
N ALA A 233 -6.96 -21.97 -14.34
CA ALA A 233 -6.61 -21.36 -15.64
C ALA A 233 -7.44 -20.10 -15.95
N LYS A 234 -8.63 -19.99 -15.36
CA LYS A 234 -9.55 -18.85 -15.49
C LYS A 234 -10.15 -18.52 -14.12
N PRO A 235 -10.48 -17.26 -13.86
CA PRO A 235 -11.15 -16.86 -12.63
C PRO A 235 -12.57 -17.42 -12.56
N ASP A 236 -13.07 -17.59 -11.34
CA ASP A 236 -14.48 -17.90 -11.11
C ASP A 236 -15.34 -16.69 -11.48
N ILE A 237 -16.59 -16.91 -11.87
CA ILE A 237 -17.56 -15.85 -12.21
C ILE A 237 -17.68 -14.86 -11.06
N ILE A 238 -17.67 -15.34 -9.81
CA ILE A 238 -17.75 -14.46 -8.64
C ILE A 238 -16.52 -13.57 -8.49
N ASP A 239 -15.33 -14.05 -8.85
CA ASP A 239 -14.11 -13.24 -8.83
C ASP A 239 -14.20 -12.12 -9.86
N GLU A 240 -14.73 -12.40 -11.05
CA GLU A 240 -14.95 -11.37 -12.07
C GLU A 240 -15.96 -10.32 -11.63
N ILE A 241 -17.06 -10.74 -11.01
CA ILE A 241 -18.08 -9.83 -10.46
C ILE A 241 -17.48 -8.91 -9.39
N MET A 242 -16.70 -9.48 -8.46
CA MET A 242 -16.13 -8.73 -7.33
C MET A 242 -15.00 -7.81 -7.80
N TRP A 243 -14.07 -8.31 -8.60
CA TRP A 243 -12.79 -7.67 -8.84
C TRP A 243 -12.65 -6.99 -10.20
N LYS A 244 -13.51 -7.31 -11.19
CA LYS A 244 -13.50 -6.70 -12.54
C LYS A 244 -12.08 -6.64 -13.12
N GLY A 245 -11.41 -7.79 -13.22
CA GLY A 245 -10.03 -7.90 -13.74
C GLY A 245 -8.89 -7.41 -12.81
N ILE A 246 -9.16 -6.80 -11.65
CA ILE A 246 -8.09 -6.36 -10.72
C ILE A 246 -7.22 -7.54 -10.25
N HIS A 247 -7.88 -8.63 -9.84
CA HIS A 247 -7.28 -9.89 -9.40
C HIS A 247 -6.37 -10.58 -10.45
N GLU A 248 -6.53 -10.28 -11.74
CA GLU A 248 -5.70 -10.83 -12.81
C GLU A 248 -4.35 -10.11 -12.95
N ARG A 249 -4.25 -8.90 -12.41
CA ARG A 249 -3.02 -8.09 -12.43
C ARG A 249 -2.18 -8.24 -11.16
N ILE A 250 -2.66 -9.05 -10.21
CA ILE A 250 -1.95 -9.36 -8.97
C ILE A 250 -1.44 -10.80 -9.04
N TYR A 251 -0.21 -10.98 -8.58
CA TYR A 251 0.54 -12.23 -8.59
C TYR A 251 1.13 -12.44 -7.20
N LEU A 252 0.44 -13.19 -6.34
CA LEU A 252 0.85 -13.47 -4.97
C LEU A 252 1.62 -14.80 -4.90
N TYR A 253 2.88 -14.73 -4.49
CA TYR A 253 3.78 -15.87 -4.37
C TYR A 253 4.02 -16.22 -2.90
N GLU A 254 3.94 -17.51 -2.59
CA GLU A 254 4.53 -18.07 -1.37
C GLU A 254 6.03 -18.28 -1.60
N ALA A 255 6.86 -17.35 -1.13
CA ALA A 255 8.30 -17.41 -1.30
C ALA A 255 9.05 -16.56 -0.27
N ASP A 256 10.32 -16.88 -0.04
CA ASP A 256 11.22 -15.96 0.64
C ASP A 256 11.55 -14.77 -0.28
N ALA A 257 11.65 -13.57 0.28
CA ALA A 257 11.90 -12.35 -0.49
C ALA A 257 13.29 -12.36 -1.17
N GLU A 258 14.32 -12.89 -0.51
CA GLU A 258 15.67 -13.01 -1.08
C GLU A 258 15.68 -14.02 -2.23
N GLU A 259 15.14 -15.21 -1.99
CA GLU A 259 15.03 -16.25 -3.01
C GLU A 259 14.25 -15.78 -4.23
N PHE A 260 13.11 -15.12 -4.02
CA PHE A 260 12.28 -14.59 -5.09
C PHE A 260 13.04 -13.57 -5.93
N ILE A 261 13.65 -12.56 -5.31
CA ILE A 261 14.28 -11.47 -6.06
C ILE A 261 15.56 -11.91 -6.79
N VAL A 262 16.29 -12.88 -6.24
CA VAL A 262 17.49 -13.47 -6.86
C VAL A 262 17.13 -14.27 -8.12
N ASN A 263 16.04 -15.05 -8.06
CA ASN A 263 15.62 -15.92 -9.15
C ASN A 263 14.73 -15.23 -10.18
N ASN A 264 14.20 -14.05 -9.85
CA ASN A 264 13.32 -13.29 -10.74
C ASN A 264 14.14 -12.42 -11.71
N THR A 265 13.69 -12.32 -12.96
CA THR A 265 14.34 -11.53 -14.01
C THR A 265 13.65 -10.20 -14.32
N ASN A 266 12.44 -9.97 -13.80
CA ASN A 266 11.66 -8.77 -14.04
C ASN A 266 12.40 -7.53 -13.55
N LEU A 267 12.22 -6.44 -14.31
CA LEU A 267 12.60 -5.10 -13.87
C LEU A 267 11.37 -4.41 -13.29
N TYR A 268 11.56 -3.75 -12.15
CA TYR A 268 10.50 -3.09 -11.40
C TYR A 268 10.65 -1.58 -11.45
N ASP A 269 9.55 -0.89 -11.75
CA ASP A 269 9.45 0.55 -11.64
C ASP A 269 9.35 0.98 -10.18
N MET A 270 8.71 0.15 -9.36
CA MET A 270 8.50 0.42 -7.95
C MET A 270 8.57 -0.84 -7.09
N ILE A 271 9.21 -0.75 -5.93
CA ILE A 271 9.30 -1.85 -4.96
C ILE A 271 8.88 -1.33 -3.58
N PHE A 272 7.95 -2.01 -2.94
CA PHE A 272 7.57 -1.79 -1.55
C PHE A 272 8.11 -2.93 -0.68
N VAL A 273 8.70 -2.58 0.45
CA VAL A 273 9.20 -3.53 1.46
C VAL A 273 8.49 -3.24 2.77
N ASP A 274 7.59 -4.15 3.17
CA ASP A 274 6.77 -4.11 4.36
C ASP A 274 6.73 -5.50 5.00
N ALA A 275 7.91 -6.01 5.37
CA ALA A 275 8.10 -7.37 5.86
C ALA A 275 8.83 -7.39 7.20
N TYR A 276 8.18 -7.96 8.20
CA TYR A 276 8.69 -8.15 9.55
C TYR A 276 8.56 -9.62 9.93
N ASP A 277 9.38 -10.09 10.85
CA ASP A 277 9.20 -11.43 11.42
C ASP A 277 8.13 -11.44 12.53
N GLY A 278 7.91 -12.61 13.14
CA GLY A 278 6.93 -12.81 14.21
C GLY A 278 7.19 -11.98 15.48
N GLU A 279 8.40 -11.45 15.63
CA GLU A 279 8.84 -10.65 16.78
C GLU A 279 8.91 -9.16 16.44
N ASP A 280 8.29 -8.75 15.32
CA ASP A 280 8.25 -7.36 14.87
C ASP A 280 9.63 -6.77 14.50
N ILE A 281 10.57 -7.62 14.08
CA ILE A 281 11.91 -7.22 13.66
C ILE A 281 11.98 -7.18 12.14
N PHE A 282 12.51 -6.07 11.59
CA PHE A 282 12.82 -5.99 10.16
C PHE A 282 14.13 -6.77 9.87
N PRO A 283 14.05 -7.92 9.17
CA PRO A 283 15.15 -8.89 9.14
C PRO A 283 16.44 -8.34 8.54
N HIS A 284 17.58 -8.61 9.20
CA HIS A 284 18.92 -8.14 8.78
C HIS A 284 19.22 -8.40 7.31
N LYS A 285 18.88 -9.59 6.81
CA LYS A 285 19.09 -9.96 5.40
C LYS A 285 18.39 -9.05 4.38
N LEU A 286 17.34 -8.32 4.78
CA LEU A 286 16.59 -7.41 3.90
C LEU A 286 17.19 -6.01 3.83
N TRP A 287 18.22 -5.70 4.62
CA TRP A 287 18.84 -4.38 4.63
C TRP A 287 20.36 -4.38 4.75
N ASP A 288 20.98 -5.51 5.04
CA ASP A 288 22.44 -5.67 5.00
C ASP A 288 22.97 -5.30 3.61
N PRO A 289 23.91 -4.33 3.51
CA PRO A 289 24.50 -3.92 2.24
C PRO A 289 25.18 -5.07 1.49
N ASP A 290 25.63 -6.10 2.21
CA ASP A 290 26.30 -7.26 1.62
C ASP A 290 25.38 -8.43 1.29
N SER A 291 24.11 -8.38 1.70
CA SER A 291 23.10 -9.41 1.40
C SER A 291 22.91 -9.64 -0.09
N LEU A 292 22.54 -10.87 -0.44
CA LEU A 292 22.13 -11.20 -1.81
C LEU A 292 20.85 -10.47 -2.17
N PHE A 293 19.93 -10.32 -1.21
CA PHE A 293 18.69 -9.58 -1.39
C PHE A 293 18.93 -8.15 -1.88
N LEU A 294 19.68 -7.32 -1.16
CA LEU A 294 19.78 -5.90 -1.48
C LEU A 294 20.55 -5.67 -2.80
N LYS A 295 21.57 -6.52 -3.07
CA LYS A 295 22.30 -6.56 -4.34
C LYS A 295 21.38 -6.94 -5.50
N ALA A 296 20.56 -8.00 -5.35
CA ALA A 296 19.61 -8.42 -6.36
C ALA A 296 18.50 -7.38 -6.57
N LEU A 297 17.98 -6.78 -5.49
CA LEU A 297 16.98 -5.70 -5.54
C LEU A 297 17.50 -4.51 -6.35
N SER A 298 18.76 -4.11 -6.16
CA SER A 298 19.43 -3.07 -6.95
C SER A 298 19.44 -3.41 -8.45
N ASN A 299 19.72 -4.67 -8.80
CA ASN A 299 19.75 -5.14 -10.19
C ASN A 299 18.35 -5.27 -10.83
N ARG A 300 17.31 -5.47 -10.01
CA ARG A 300 15.91 -5.58 -10.46
C ARG A 300 15.17 -4.25 -10.47
N LEU A 301 15.75 -3.19 -9.94
CA LEU A 301 15.17 -1.85 -9.94
C LEU A 301 15.42 -1.13 -11.28
N HIS A 302 14.40 -0.49 -11.86
CA HIS A 302 14.56 0.21 -13.14
C HIS A 302 15.65 1.30 -13.04
N PRO A 303 16.65 1.32 -13.94
CA PRO A 303 17.83 2.16 -13.77
C PRO A 303 17.56 3.67 -13.86
N LYS A 304 16.51 4.08 -14.58
CA LYS A 304 16.23 5.51 -14.81
C LYS A 304 15.30 6.15 -13.79
N HIS A 305 14.37 5.41 -13.22
CA HIS A 305 13.27 5.97 -12.42
C HIS A 305 12.81 5.05 -11.30
N GLY A 306 13.47 3.89 -11.15
CA GLY A 306 13.08 2.91 -10.15
C GLY A 306 13.10 3.51 -8.76
N THR A 307 12.02 3.24 -8.02
CA THR A 307 11.77 3.77 -6.68
C THR A 307 11.51 2.62 -5.70
N VAL A 308 12.19 2.65 -4.57
CA VAL A 308 12.02 1.69 -3.46
C VAL A 308 11.43 2.43 -2.28
N VAL A 309 10.44 1.82 -1.63
CA VAL A 309 9.78 2.33 -0.44
C VAL A 309 9.84 1.26 0.63
N VAL A 310 10.31 1.60 1.82
CA VAL A 310 10.47 0.67 2.95
C VAL A 310 9.72 1.21 4.16
N ASN A 311 8.86 0.39 4.76
CA ASN A 311 8.28 0.69 6.06
C ASN A 311 9.27 0.33 7.17
N LEU A 312 9.58 1.27 8.05
CA LEU A 312 10.47 1.08 9.20
C LEU A 312 9.76 1.44 10.50
N HIS A 313 9.83 0.57 11.50
CA HIS A 313 9.43 0.91 12.86
C HIS A 313 10.46 1.88 13.45
N SER A 314 10.01 3.01 13.99
CA SER A 314 10.86 4.04 14.56
C SER A 314 11.52 3.52 15.83
N ASP A 315 12.85 3.63 15.89
CA ASP A 315 13.71 3.13 16.96
C ASP A 315 14.21 4.25 17.87
N SER A 316 13.45 5.35 18.01
CA SER A 316 13.85 6.44 18.89
C SER A 316 13.90 5.94 20.33
N ASP A 317 15.12 5.69 20.83
CA ASP A 317 15.42 5.49 22.24
C ASP A 317 14.83 6.67 23.03
N ASN A 318 13.62 6.49 23.58
CA ASN A 318 12.82 7.57 24.17
C ASN A 318 13.21 7.87 25.62
N LEU A 319 14.50 8.06 25.88
CA LEU A 319 14.96 8.69 27.10
C LEU A 319 16.04 9.72 26.73
N ASN A 320 15.79 10.98 27.06
CA ASN A 320 16.86 11.96 27.21
C ASN A 320 17.90 11.39 28.21
N HIS A 321 19.14 11.89 28.19
CA HIS A 321 20.18 11.46 29.14
C HIS A 321 19.77 11.60 30.62
N ASP A 322 18.69 12.33 30.91
CA ASP A 322 18.08 12.56 32.22
C ASP A 322 16.78 11.76 32.48
N GLY A 323 16.34 10.91 31.54
CA GLY A 323 15.14 10.08 31.67
C GLY A 323 13.80 10.78 31.41
N SER A 324 13.80 12.00 30.87
CA SER A 324 12.58 12.75 30.53
C SER A 324 12.01 12.40 29.14
N PHE A 325 10.69 12.59 28.99
CA PHE A 325 9.98 12.46 27.70
C PHE A 325 10.10 13.76 26.88
N PRO A 326 10.32 13.69 25.54
CA PRO A 326 10.38 14.87 24.69
C PRO A 326 9.06 15.65 24.66
N SER A 327 9.14 16.96 24.56
CA SER A 327 7.96 17.84 24.54
C SER A 327 7.18 17.72 23.20
N ALA A 328 5.89 18.05 23.20
CA ALA A 328 5.02 17.92 22.02
C ALA A 328 5.48 18.69 20.76
N PHE A 329 6.44 19.61 20.89
CA PHE A 329 7.04 20.36 19.79
C PHE A 329 8.34 19.75 19.23
N GLU A 330 8.88 18.70 19.86
CA GLU A 330 10.05 17.93 19.41
C GLU A 330 9.67 16.63 18.67
N GLN A 331 8.41 16.48 18.26
CA GLN A 331 7.87 15.30 17.55
C GLN A 331 8.44 15.04 16.13
N VAL A 332 9.53 15.71 15.75
CA VAL A 332 10.43 15.19 14.71
C VAL A 332 11.43 14.30 15.45
N LEU A 333 10.99 13.10 15.84
CA LEU A 333 11.85 12.14 16.52
C LEU A 333 13.12 11.97 15.67
N PRO A 334 14.33 12.28 16.20
CA PRO A 334 15.55 11.98 15.48
C PRO A 334 15.59 10.48 15.22
N MET A 335 15.91 10.10 13.99
CA MET A 335 16.10 8.69 13.63
C MET A 335 17.06 8.04 14.62
N GLY A 336 16.67 6.90 15.19
CA GLY A 336 17.60 6.11 15.96
C GLY A 336 18.68 5.52 15.06
N LYS A 337 19.65 4.86 15.71
CA LYS A 337 20.84 4.32 15.03
C LYS A 337 20.46 3.25 14.01
N TYR A 338 19.44 2.45 14.30
CA TYR A 338 19.00 1.35 13.44
C TYR A 338 18.34 1.88 12.15
N VAL A 339 17.35 2.79 12.25
CA VAL A 339 16.72 3.39 11.06
C VAL A 339 17.77 4.09 10.19
N SER A 340 18.72 4.79 10.80
CA SER A 340 19.81 5.46 10.08
C SER A 340 20.72 4.48 9.33
N GLN A 341 21.03 3.32 9.91
CA GLN A 341 21.84 2.27 9.27
C GLN A 341 21.11 1.64 8.08
N VAL A 342 19.83 1.32 8.22
CA VAL A 342 19.00 0.81 7.13
C VAL A 342 18.94 1.81 5.97
N CYS A 343 18.67 3.08 6.28
CA CYS A 343 18.61 4.16 5.28
C CYS A 343 19.93 4.28 4.50
N ARG A 344 21.07 4.23 5.20
CA ARG A 344 22.39 4.28 4.56
C ARG A 344 22.61 3.09 3.64
N SER A 345 22.27 1.89 4.09
CA SER A 345 22.47 0.66 3.31
C SER A 345 21.68 0.68 2.00
N TYR A 346 20.39 1.02 2.06
CA TYR A 346 19.56 1.17 0.87
C TYR A 346 20.07 2.27 -0.07
N LYS A 347 20.44 3.44 0.46
CA LYS A 347 21.00 4.53 -0.35
C LYS A 347 22.28 4.10 -1.07
N ASP A 348 23.22 3.54 -0.32
CA ASP A 348 24.55 3.20 -0.82
C ASP A 348 24.48 2.09 -1.88
N VAL A 349 23.62 1.09 -1.71
CA VAL A 349 23.49 -0.02 -2.67
C VAL A 349 22.63 0.32 -3.89
N LEU A 350 21.55 1.11 -3.73
CA LEU A 350 20.61 1.38 -4.81
C LEU A 350 20.99 2.57 -5.69
N VAL A 351 21.62 3.59 -5.10
CA VAL A 351 22.02 4.82 -5.80
C VAL A 351 23.54 4.88 -6.03
N GLY A 352 24.34 4.39 -5.07
CA GLY A 352 25.80 4.48 -5.12
C GLY A 352 26.34 5.88 -4.82
N LYS A 353 27.66 6.00 -4.72
CA LYS A 353 28.37 7.24 -4.31
C LYS A 353 28.42 8.34 -5.38
N GLY A 354 27.82 8.13 -6.56
CA GLY A 354 27.84 9.09 -7.68
C GLY A 354 26.58 9.07 -8.56
N GLY A 355 25.50 8.43 -8.11
CA GLY A 355 24.24 8.41 -8.85
C GLY A 355 23.42 9.68 -8.64
N SER A 356 22.63 10.07 -9.64
CA SER A 356 21.66 11.19 -9.60
C SER A 356 20.40 10.90 -8.75
N GLY A 357 20.46 9.86 -7.91
CA GLY A 357 19.35 9.39 -7.11
C GLY A 357 19.18 10.16 -5.79
N LEU A 358 18.00 10.03 -5.20
CA LEU A 358 17.65 10.65 -3.93
C LEU A 358 17.19 9.59 -2.94
N ALA A 359 17.59 9.75 -1.68
CA ALA A 359 17.05 9.00 -0.56
C ALA A 359 16.55 9.99 0.51
N PHE A 360 15.35 9.76 1.03
CA PHE A 360 14.76 10.56 2.10
C PHE A 360 13.75 9.71 2.87
N THR A 361 13.29 10.25 3.99
CA THR A 361 12.35 9.57 4.87
C THR A 361 11.21 10.48 5.27
N VAL A 362 10.06 9.89 5.53
CA VAL A 362 8.89 10.60 6.02
C VAL A 362 8.41 9.93 7.30
N ALA A 363 8.33 10.71 8.37
CA ALA A 363 7.71 10.27 9.62
C ALA A 363 6.20 10.13 9.43
N VAL A 364 5.65 8.99 9.85
CA VAL A 364 4.23 8.68 9.66
C VAL A 364 3.41 9.29 10.81
N PRO A 365 2.32 10.02 10.52
CA PRO A 365 1.43 10.52 11.57
C PRO A 365 0.76 9.40 12.39
N TRP A 366 0.56 9.66 13.69
CA TRP A 366 -0.18 8.84 14.67
C TRP A 366 0.38 7.45 15.00
N VAL A 367 1.38 6.97 14.26
CA VAL A 367 2.04 5.68 14.47
C VAL A 367 3.55 5.87 14.48
N CYS A 368 4.27 4.98 15.15
CA CYS A 368 5.73 5.04 15.26
C CYS A 368 6.40 4.41 14.03
N ASN A 369 6.00 4.82 12.82
CA ASN A 369 6.57 4.33 11.57
C ASN A 369 7.30 5.45 10.84
N THR A 370 8.29 5.06 10.04
CA THR A 370 9.00 5.91 9.08
C THR A 370 8.94 5.24 7.71
N SER A 371 8.51 5.96 6.69
CA SER A 371 8.66 5.50 5.31
C SER A 371 10.01 5.97 4.79
N LEU A 372 10.88 5.03 4.41
CA LEU A 372 12.12 5.32 3.67
C LEU A 372 11.84 5.22 2.17
N ILE A 373 12.29 6.22 1.42
CA ILE A 373 12.15 6.29 -0.03
C ILE A 373 13.54 6.45 -0.65
N VAL A 374 13.86 5.61 -1.63
CA VAL A 374 15.09 5.67 -2.41
C VAL A 374 14.76 5.58 -3.90
N CYS A 375 15.19 6.55 -4.69
CA CYS A 375 14.90 6.59 -6.14
C CYS A 375 16.16 6.92 -6.95
N ARG A 376 16.24 6.44 -8.19
CA ARG A 376 17.39 6.67 -9.09
C ARG A 376 17.28 7.91 -9.97
N GLY A 377 16.06 8.41 -10.16
CA GLY A 377 15.70 9.19 -11.35
C GLY A 377 15.24 10.61 -11.15
N PHE A 378 15.49 11.23 -10.00
CA PHE A 378 14.89 12.52 -9.64
C PHE A 378 15.32 13.71 -10.53
N GLY A 379 16.07 13.45 -11.63
CA GLY A 379 16.34 14.44 -12.67
C GLY A 379 17.30 15.55 -12.26
N ILE A 380 18.14 15.29 -11.25
CA ILE A 380 19.11 16.25 -10.74
C ILE A 380 20.50 15.84 -11.23
N ASP A 381 20.94 16.45 -12.33
CA ASP A 381 22.32 16.39 -12.78
C ASP A 381 23.14 17.47 -12.02
N GLY A 382 24.08 17.05 -11.17
CA GLY A 382 25.22 17.89 -10.75
C GLY A 382 25.05 18.84 -9.54
N GLU A 383 25.88 18.57 -8.52
CA GLU A 383 26.51 19.41 -7.49
C GLU A 383 25.72 20.31 -6.52
N TYR A 384 24.45 20.69 -6.73
CA TYR A 384 23.69 21.40 -5.68
C TYR A 384 22.23 20.94 -5.59
N LEU A 385 22.01 19.90 -4.79
CA LEU A 385 20.69 19.48 -4.31
C LEU A 385 20.09 20.56 -3.41
N ASN A 386 19.25 21.43 -3.97
CA ASN A 386 18.44 22.32 -3.16
C ASN A 386 17.26 21.54 -2.57
N ARG A 387 17.28 21.33 -1.26
CA ARG A 387 16.22 20.65 -0.50
C ARG A 387 14.84 21.24 -0.80
N ASP A 388 14.75 22.56 -0.94
CA ASP A 388 13.48 23.25 -1.21
C ASP A 388 12.96 22.94 -2.61
N PHE A 389 13.85 22.75 -3.60
CA PHE A 389 13.45 22.34 -4.94
C PHE A 389 12.86 20.93 -4.95
N VAL A 390 13.52 19.98 -4.29
CA VAL A 390 13.02 18.61 -4.13
C VAL A 390 11.67 18.62 -3.44
N PHE A 391 11.56 19.33 -2.32
CA PHE A 391 10.35 19.40 -1.52
C PHE A 391 9.18 20.05 -2.30
N ASN A 392 9.43 21.16 -3.00
CA ASN A 392 8.41 21.80 -3.83
C ASN A 392 7.95 20.90 -4.99
N THR A 393 8.87 20.14 -5.58
CA THR A 393 8.54 19.16 -6.63
C THR A 393 7.63 18.06 -6.09
N LEU A 394 8.01 17.48 -4.93
CA LEU A 394 7.20 16.46 -4.25
C LEU A 394 5.82 17.01 -3.87
N ILE A 395 5.72 18.21 -3.31
CA ILE A 395 4.43 18.85 -3.00
C ILE A 395 3.58 18.99 -4.25
N SER A 396 4.14 19.54 -5.34
CA SER A 396 3.40 19.74 -6.58
C SER A 396 2.88 18.41 -7.14
N LYS A 397 3.70 17.36 -7.14
CA LYS A 397 3.32 16.04 -7.64
C LYS A 397 2.33 15.32 -6.72
N SER A 398 2.42 15.50 -5.42
CA SER A 398 1.46 14.92 -4.46
C SER A 398 0.05 15.44 -4.69
N LEU A 399 -0.10 16.75 -4.97
CA LEU A 399 -1.39 17.37 -5.26
C LEU A 399 -1.95 16.92 -6.61
N GLU A 400 -1.08 16.78 -7.62
CA GLU A 400 -1.46 16.27 -8.94
C GLU A 400 -1.98 14.82 -8.84
N LEU A 401 -1.26 13.94 -8.14
CA LEU A 401 -1.64 12.54 -7.96
C LEU A 401 -2.91 12.38 -7.14
N GLU A 402 -3.04 13.12 -6.03
CA GLU A 402 -4.27 13.12 -5.22
C GLU A 402 -5.49 13.42 -6.08
N HIS A 403 -5.37 14.39 -6.98
CA HIS A 403 -6.44 14.78 -7.89
C HIS A 403 -6.75 13.72 -8.95
N VAL A 404 -5.72 13.19 -9.62
CA VAL A 404 -5.90 12.25 -10.74
C VAL A 404 -6.35 10.88 -10.26
N MET A 405 -5.87 10.43 -9.10
CA MET A 405 -6.21 9.12 -8.53
C MET A 405 -7.51 9.14 -7.71
N ASP A 406 -8.11 10.33 -7.50
CA ASP A 406 -9.29 10.55 -6.64
C ASP A 406 -9.10 9.87 -5.27
N LEU A 407 -8.03 10.27 -4.59
CA LEU A 407 -7.68 9.70 -3.28
C LEU A 407 -8.59 10.26 -2.19
N PRO A 408 -9.07 9.42 -1.26
CA PRO A 408 -9.89 9.89 -0.16
C PRO A 408 -9.05 10.59 0.94
N PHE A 409 -7.72 10.42 0.93
CA PHE A 409 -6.78 11.00 1.88
C PHE A 409 -5.80 11.95 1.21
N SER A 410 -5.17 12.81 2.01
CA SER A 410 -4.23 13.84 1.55
C SER A 410 -2.84 13.26 1.36
N CYS A 411 -2.31 13.15 0.14
CA CYS A 411 -0.90 12.74 -0.06
C CYS A 411 0.07 13.73 0.59
N LEU A 412 -0.34 14.99 0.66
CA LEU A 412 0.42 16.08 1.24
C LEU A 412 0.72 15.87 2.73
N GLU A 413 -0.18 15.20 3.45
CA GLU A 413 0.00 14.89 4.87
C GLU A 413 1.18 13.93 5.12
N TYR A 414 1.48 13.10 4.12
CA TYR A 414 2.52 12.08 4.16
C TYR A 414 3.72 12.40 3.25
N THR A 415 3.90 13.66 2.88
CA THR A 415 5.05 14.14 2.08
C THR A 415 5.67 15.42 2.62
N LYS A 416 4.94 16.18 3.47
CA LYS A 416 5.34 17.48 3.99
C LYS A 416 6.38 17.48 5.12
N ARG A 417 6.84 16.33 5.60
CA ARG A 417 7.63 16.24 6.84
C ARG A 417 9.06 15.84 6.55
#